data_AF-A0A523AD56-F1
#
_entry.id   AF-A0A523AD56-F1
#
_cell.length_a   1.000
_cell.length_b   1.000
_cell.length_c   1.000
_cell.angle_alpha   90.00
_cell.angle_beta   90.00
_cell.angle_gamma   90.00
#
_symmetry.space_group_name_H-M   'P 1'
#
loop_
_entity.id
_entity.type
_entity.pdbx_description
1 polymer ?
#
loop_
_entity_poly.entity_id
_entity_poly.type
_entity_poly.pdbx_seq_one_letter_code
_entity_poly.pdbx_strand_id
1 'polypeptide(L)'
;MQRLAEEEDILKRVRHFHRKVRKIIEDWAKKTSLEIAELAKRHQYAIAREDLTGLIEKLRELPRDHKVALLILSYRKLAFWIDWQCEKLGVPIIPVEPEHTSSICPNCSSGLRENGYRRLKCLKCGLEEDRDRIAVLNIEKRALEQLELISGGPLTAPTAPQMTDVFPNRCGEPNRPLGRGGGQIYSPGF
;
A
#
# COMPACT_ATOMS: atom_id res chain seq x y z
N MET A 1 34.25 -35.17 32.54
CA MET A 1 34.47 -33.78 33.00
C MET A 1 35.05 -32.90 31.87
N GLN A 2 36.24 -33.18 31.31
CA GLN A 2 36.82 -32.38 30.22
C GLN A 2 35.95 -32.26 28.95
N ARG A 3 35.38 -33.37 28.47
CA ARG A 3 34.53 -33.40 27.25
C ARG A 3 33.27 -32.51 27.35
N LEU A 4 32.67 -32.40 28.53
CA LEU A 4 31.49 -31.54 28.76
C LEU A 4 31.87 -30.04 28.77
N ALA A 5 33.05 -29.70 29.28
CA ALA A 5 33.56 -28.32 29.28
C ALA A 5 33.92 -27.84 27.85
N GLU A 6 34.45 -28.73 27.01
CA GLU A 6 34.71 -28.46 25.59
C GLU A 6 33.41 -28.24 24.80
N GLU A 7 32.40 -29.10 25.02
CA GLU A 7 31.06 -28.95 24.42
C GLU A 7 30.40 -27.61 24.82
N GLU A 8 30.55 -27.19 26.07
CA GLU A 8 30.07 -25.87 26.52
C GLU A 8 30.77 -24.70 25.84
N ASP A 9 32.09 -24.76 25.63
CA ASP A 9 32.83 -23.69 24.94
C ASP A 9 32.41 -23.57 23.47
N ILE A 10 32.22 -24.71 22.80
CA ILE A 10 31.71 -24.76 21.42
C ILE A 10 30.33 -24.08 21.35
N LEU A 11 29.40 -24.44 22.26
CA LEU A 11 28.07 -23.82 22.31
C LEU A 11 28.14 -22.32 22.63
N LYS A 12 29.06 -21.87 23.49
CA LYS A 12 29.28 -20.43 23.76
C LYS A 12 29.74 -19.69 22.51
N ARG A 13 30.67 -20.25 21.73
CA ARG A 13 31.14 -19.68 20.46
C ARG A 13 30.03 -19.62 19.42
N VAL A 14 29.27 -20.70 19.25
CA VAL A 14 28.10 -20.74 18.35
C VAL A 14 27.12 -19.63 18.71
N ARG A 15 26.71 -19.51 19.99
CA ARG A 15 25.83 -18.44 20.46
C ARG A 15 26.40 -17.04 20.19
N HIS A 16 27.70 -16.85 20.38
CA HIS A 16 28.37 -15.59 20.09
C HIS A 16 28.22 -15.20 18.60
N PHE A 17 28.51 -16.12 17.68
CA PHE A 17 28.39 -15.84 16.24
C PHE A 17 26.94 -15.60 15.81
N HIS A 18 25.98 -16.38 16.31
CA HIS A 18 24.56 -16.13 16.06
C HIS A 18 24.13 -14.73 16.51
N ARG A 19 24.59 -14.28 17.67
CA ARG A 19 24.32 -12.92 18.17
C ARG A 19 24.99 -11.86 17.30
N LYS A 20 26.22 -12.10 16.85
CA LYS A 20 26.96 -11.19 15.95
C LYS A 20 26.23 -11.03 14.61
N VAL A 21 25.87 -12.13 13.96
CA VAL A 21 25.11 -12.13 12.70
C VAL A 21 23.78 -11.40 12.87
N ARG A 22 23.04 -11.69 13.96
CA ARG A 22 21.78 -11.00 14.26
C ARG A 22 21.95 -9.48 14.34
N LYS A 23 23.01 -9.00 15.00
CA LYS A 23 23.31 -7.57 15.13
C LYS A 23 23.66 -6.93 13.79
N ILE A 24 24.44 -7.61 12.96
CA ILE A 24 24.82 -7.12 11.61
C ILE A 24 23.57 -6.94 10.75
N ILE A 25 22.70 -7.96 10.69
CA ILE A 25 21.46 -7.91 9.92
C ILE A 25 20.54 -6.79 10.44
N GLU A 26 20.44 -6.64 11.76
CA GLU A 26 19.63 -5.59 12.38
C GLU A 26 20.13 -4.18 12.03
N ASP A 27 21.44 -3.96 12.14
CA ASP A 27 22.09 -2.69 11.83
C ASP A 27 21.92 -2.32 10.35
N TRP A 28 22.14 -3.30 9.46
CA TRP A 28 21.90 -3.14 8.03
C TRP A 28 20.44 -2.75 7.74
N ALA A 29 19.47 -3.52 8.24
CA ALA A 29 18.05 -3.25 7.98
C ALA A 29 17.63 -1.85 8.48
N LYS A 30 18.12 -1.43 9.65
CA LYS A 30 17.86 -0.09 10.21
C LYS A 30 18.44 1.03 9.36
N LYS A 31 19.68 0.89 8.90
CA LYS A 31 20.36 1.91 8.10
C LYS A 31 19.71 2.04 6.71
N THR A 32 19.50 0.92 6.04
CA THR A 32 18.88 0.90 4.70
C THR A 32 17.44 1.42 4.73
N SER A 33 16.63 1.00 5.70
CA SER A 33 15.25 1.52 5.84
C SER A 33 15.22 3.02 6.12
N LEU A 34 16.11 3.52 6.97
CA LEU A 34 16.20 4.95 7.28
C LEU A 34 16.57 5.75 6.03
N GLU A 35 17.58 5.30 5.28
CA GLU A 35 18.01 5.95 4.04
C GLU A 35 16.87 6.03 3.02
N ILE A 36 16.13 4.93 2.82
CA ILE A 36 14.98 4.87 1.92
C ILE A 36 13.89 5.86 2.37
N ALA A 37 13.53 5.85 3.66
CA ALA A 37 12.48 6.71 4.19
C ALA A 37 12.88 8.20 4.18
N GLU A 38 14.14 8.53 4.45
CA GLU A 38 14.67 9.90 4.35
C GLU A 38 14.68 10.41 2.90
N LEU A 39 15.04 9.56 1.95
CA LEU A 39 14.95 9.89 0.51
C LEU A 39 13.50 10.17 0.11
N ALA A 40 12.58 9.27 0.46
CA ALA A 40 11.17 9.45 0.14
C ALA A 40 10.60 10.73 0.77
N LYS A 41 10.95 11.02 2.03
CA LYS A 41 10.55 12.27 2.70
C LYS A 41 11.08 13.51 1.98
N ARG A 42 12.37 13.53 1.61
CA ARG A 42 12.99 14.67 0.93
C ARG A 42 12.34 14.97 -0.42
N HIS A 43 11.94 13.93 -1.14
CA HIS A 43 11.32 14.06 -2.46
C HIS A 43 9.79 14.07 -2.43
N GLN A 44 9.18 14.01 -1.24
CA GLN A 44 7.72 13.93 -1.06
C GLN A 44 7.09 12.74 -1.80
N TYR A 45 7.78 11.60 -1.78
CA TYR A 45 7.33 10.36 -2.39
C TYR A 45 6.62 9.45 -1.39
N ALA A 46 5.74 8.60 -1.92
CA ALA A 46 5.25 7.42 -1.24
C ALA A 46 6.20 6.23 -1.49
N ILE A 47 6.26 5.29 -0.55
CA ILE A 47 7.03 4.06 -0.70
C ILE A 47 6.08 2.92 -1.01
N ALA A 48 6.26 2.29 -2.16
CA ALA A 48 5.59 1.05 -2.51
C ALA A 48 6.50 -0.14 -2.19
N ARG A 49 5.94 -1.17 -1.56
CA ARG A 49 6.64 -2.45 -1.34
C ARG A 49 5.69 -3.62 -1.46
N GLU A 50 6.22 -4.77 -1.85
CA GLU A 50 5.45 -6.01 -1.85
C GLU A 50 5.02 -6.41 -0.43
N ASP A 51 3.83 -7.00 -0.31
CA ASP A 51 3.38 -7.68 0.89
C ASP A 51 3.75 -9.17 0.85
N LEU A 52 4.93 -9.52 1.35
CA LEU A 52 5.37 -10.92 1.41
C LEU A 52 4.91 -11.65 2.68
N THR A 53 3.86 -11.17 3.37
CA THR A 53 3.33 -11.84 4.58
C THR A 53 2.99 -13.31 4.30
N GLY A 54 2.33 -13.60 3.16
CA GLY A 54 2.00 -14.97 2.78
C GLY A 54 3.22 -15.88 2.54
N LEU A 55 4.34 -15.33 2.04
CA LEU A 55 5.60 -16.08 1.89
C LEU A 55 6.21 -16.41 3.27
N ILE A 56 6.12 -15.47 4.22
CA ILE A 56 6.65 -15.64 5.58
C ILE A 56 5.84 -16.71 6.33
N GLU A 57 4.51 -16.72 6.17
CA GLU A 57 3.64 -17.71 6.80
C GLU A 57 3.91 -19.13 6.28
N LYS A 58 4.07 -19.26 4.96
CA LYS A 58 4.37 -20.54 4.28
C LYS A 58 5.83 -20.99 4.41
N LEU A 59 6.68 -20.24 5.12
CA LEU A 59 8.11 -20.54 5.27
C LEU A 59 8.38 -21.94 5.86
N ARG A 60 7.44 -22.49 6.63
CA ARG A 60 7.55 -23.84 7.20
C ARG A 60 7.35 -24.95 6.18
N GLU A 61 6.64 -24.67 5.10
CA GLU A 61 6.29 -25.60 4.01
C GLU A 61 7.36 -25.62 2.92
N LEU A 62 8.25 -24.61 2.90
CA LEU A 62 9.32 -24.52 1.91
C LEU A 62 10.43 -25.56 2.13
N PRO A 63 11.08 -26.03 1.05
CA PRO A 63 12.25 -26.87 1.15
C PRO A 63 13.36 -26.20 1.97
N ARG A 64 14.20 -27.03 2.62
CA ARG A 64 15.21 -26.58 3.58
C ARG A 64 16.10 -25.47 3.02
N ASP A 65 16.56 -25.59 1.77
CA ASP A 65 17.48 -24.64 1.17
C ASP A 65 16.84 -23.26 0.94
N HIS A 66 15.62 -23.24 0.40
CA HIS A 66 14.84 -22.01 0.23
C HIS A 66 14.54 -21.35 1.57
N LYS A 67 14.16 -22.14 2.57
CA LYS A 67 13.91 -21.65 3.93
C LYS A 67 15.15 -20.99 4.54
N VAL A 68 16.31 -21.61 4.41
CA VAL A 68 17.58 -21.05 4.91
C VAL A 68 17.92 -19.77 4.18
N ALA A 69 17.78 -19.72 2.84
CA ALA A 69 18.02 -18.52 2.06
C ALA A 69 17.14 -17.34 2.51
N LEU A 70 15.84 -17.56 2.68
CA LEU A 70 14.90 -16.53 3.15
C LEU A 70 15.19 -16.05 4.57
N LEU A 71 15.58 -16.97 5.47
CA LEU A 71 15.98 -16.62 6.84
C LEU A 71 17.26 -15.79 6.87
N ILE A 72 18.22 -16.08 6.00
CA ILE A 72 19.46 -15.31 5.88
C ILE A 72 19.18 -13.91 5.33
N LEU A 73 18.42 -13.81 4.23
CA LEU A 73 18.03 -12.54 3.61
C LEU A 73 17.28 -11.62 4.59
N SER A 74 16.61 -12.20 5.59
CA SER A 74 15.96 -11.46 6.68
C SER A 74 14.94 -10.42 6.21
N TYR A 75 14.24 -10.73 5.11
CA TYR A 75 13.25 -9.84 4.49
C TYR A 75 12.25 -9.27 5.49
N ARG A 76 11.72 -10.12 6.40
CA ARG A 76 10.78 -9.71 7.45
C ARG A 76 11.31 -8.55 8.31
N LYS A 77 12.61 -8.55 8.60
CA LYS A 77 13.24 -7.47 9.37
C LYS A 77 13.34 -6.19 8.55
N LEU A 78 13.73 -6.29 7.28
CA LEU A 78 13.83 -5.14 6.40
C LEU A 78 12.46 -4.48 6.22
N ALA A 79 11.42 -5.27 5.91
CA ALA A 79 10.05 -4.78 5.79
C ALA A 79 9.56 -4.09 7.08
N PHE A 80 9.76 -4.72 8.24
CA PHE A 80 9.42 -4.11 9.53
C PHE A 80 10.11 -2.76 9.75
N TRP A 81 11.42 -2.67 9.48
CA TRP A 81 12.14 -1.42 9.67
C TRP A 81 11.74 -0.35 8.65
N ILE A 82 11.43 -0.72 7.40
CA ILE A 82 10.86 0.22 6.41
C ILE A 82 9.54 0.80 6.95
N ASP A 83 8.59 -0.06 7.32
CA ASP A 83 7.29 0.36 7.85
C ASP A 83 7.46 1.31 9.04
N TRP A 84 8.31 0.93 9.99
CA TRP A 84 8.58 1.71 11.19
C TRP A 84 9.21 3.08 10.90
N GLN A 85 10.19 3.14 10.00
CA GLN A 85 10.84 4.41 9.64
C GLN A 85 9.89 5.31 8.85
N CYS A 86 9.08 4.74 7.96
CA CYS A 86 8.05 5.46 7.22
C CYS A 86 7.02 6.07 8.16
N GLU A 87 6.48 5.28 9.08
CA GLU A 87 5.52 5.72 10.10
C GLU A 87 6.12 6.85 10.96
N LYS A 88 7.35 6.66 11.45
CA LYS A 88 8.09 7.66 12.23
C LYS A 88 8.29 8.97 11.48
N LEU A 89 8.59 8.91 10.19
CA LEU A 89 8.92 10.08 9.38
C LEU A 89 7.70 10.74 8.72
N GLY A 90 6.53 10.10 8.77
CA GLY A 90 5.29 10.53 8.12
C GLY A 90 5.27 10.25 6.63
N VAL A 91 6.00 9.24 6.16
CA VAL A 91 6.06 8.86 4.73
C VAL A 91 4.94 7.85 4.43
N PRO A 92 4.09 8.09 3.42
CA PRO A 92 3.06 7.14 3.02
C PRO A 92 3.67 5.82 2.53
N ILE A 93 3.11 4.70 2.99
CA ILE A 93 3.51 3.37 2.56
C ILE A 93 2.35 2.64 1.88
N ILE A 94 2.64 1.99 0.76
CA ILE A 94 1.66 1.31 -0.08
C ILE A 94 2.07 -0.16 -0.20
N PRO A 95 1.38 -1.07 0.51
CA PRO A 95 1.58 -2.50 0.34
C PRO A 95 0.94 -2.97 -0.98
N VAL A 96 1.74 -3.65 -1.80
CA VAL A 96 1.35 -4.16 -3.11
C VAL A 96 1.32 -5.69 -3.09
N GLU A 97 0.29 -6.27 -3.70
CA GLU A 97 0.21 -7.73 -3.88
C GLU A 97 1.42 -8.21 -4.71
N PRO A 98 2.24 -9.15 -4.21
CA PRO A 98 3.41 -9.67 -4.93
C PRO A 98 3.07 -10.54 -6.14
N GLU A 99 1.85 -11.07 -6.25
CA GLU A 99 1.55 -12.05 -7.30
C GLU A 99 1.76 -11.48 -8.71
N HIS A 100 2.55 -12.20 -9.52
CA HIS A 100 2.88 -11.89 -10.92
C HIS A 100 3.63 -10.58 -11.19
N THR A 101 4.16 -9.90 -10.17
CA THR A 101 4.95 -8.67 -10.35
C THR A 101 6.19 -8.88 -11.24
N SER A 102 6.82 -10.06 -11.18
CA SER A 102 8.02 -10.38 -11.95
C SER A 102 7.77 -11.22 -13.21
N SER A 103 6.53 -11.46 -13.62
CA SER A 103 6.19 -12.40 -14.70
C SER A 103 5.31 -11.81 -15.80
N ILE A 104 4.73 -10.63 -15.56
CA ILE A 104 3.86 -9.91 -16.48
C ILE A 104 4.61 -8.73 -17.10
N CYS A 105 4.39 -8.51 -18.39
CA CYS A 105 4.93 -7.36 -19.10
C CYS A 105 4.25 -6.06 -18.61
N PRO A 106 5.01 -5.05 -18.14
CA PRO A 106 4.44 -3.79 -17.67
C PRO A 106 3.71 -3.00 -18.76
N ASN A 107 4.10 -3.21 -20.03
CA ASN A 107 3.57 -2.46 -21.17
C ASN A 107 2.25 -3.04 -21.72
N CYS A 108 2.18 -4.37 -21.91
CA CYS A 108 1.05 -5.01 -22.61
C CYS A 108 0.35 -6.13 -21.82
N SER A 109 0.74 -6.31 -20.55
CA SER A 109 0.18 -7.29 -19.61
C SER A 109 0.26 -8.75 -20.06
N SER A 110 1.04 -9.08 -21.09
CA SER A 110 1.27 -10.46 -21.51
C SER A 110 2.28 -11.15 -20.60
N GLY A 111 2.20 -12.48 -20.51
CA GLY A 111 3.25 -13.28 -19.86
C GLY A 111 4.62 -13.09 -20.53
N LEU A 112 5.65 -13.02 -19.70
CA LEU A 112 7.05 -12.89 -20.11
C LEU A 112 7.72 -14.27 -20.23
N ARG A 113 8.72 -14.38 -21.10
CA ARG A 113 9.56 -15.57 -21.22
C ARG A 113 10.99 -15.26 -20.79
N GLU A 114 11.66 -16.24 -20.20
CA GLU A 114 13.07 -16.12 -19.84
C GLU A 114 13.93 -15.98 -21.10
N ASN A 115 14.84 -15.00 -21.10
CA ASN A 115 15.79 -14.74 -22.18
C ASN A 115 17.22 -14.66 -21.63
N GLY A 116 17.72 -15.78 -21.12
CA GLY A 116 19.02 -15.86 -20.46
C GLY A 116 18.96 -15.62 -18.95
N TYR A 117 20.09 -15.22 -18.35
CA TYR A 117 20.19 -15.05 -16.90
C TYR A 117 19.54 -13.73 -16.45
N ARG A 118 18.52 -13.83 -15.57
CA ARG A 118 17.76 -12.70 -14.97
C ARG A 118 17.03 -11.78 -15.95
N ARG A 119 17.05 -12.04 -17.25
CA ARG A 119 16.35 -11.25 -18.26
C ARG A 119 15.06 -11.91 -18.71
N LEU A 120 14.07 -11.07 -19.00
CA LEU A 120 12.76 -11.47 -19.46
C LEU A 120 12.43 -10.75 -20.77
N LYS A 121 11.78 -11.46 -21.68
CA LYS A 121 11.35 -10.95 -22.98
C LYS A 121 9.85 -11.12 -23.17
N CYS A 122 9.21 -10.06 -23.65
CA CYS A 122 7.83 -10.05 -24.08
C CYS A 122 7.75 -10.39 -25.57
N LEU A 123 6.98 -11.42 -25.92
CA LEU A 123 6.76 -11.80 -27.32
C LEU A 123 5.74 -10.92 -28.05
N LYS A 124 4.92 -10.17 -27.31
CA LYS A 124 3.84 -9.34 -27.88
C LYS A 124 4.28 -7.91 -28.21
N CYS A 125 5.02 -7.25 -27.30
CA CYS A 125 5.49 -5.88 -27.49
C CYS A 125 7.01 -5.74 -27.67
N GLY A 126 7.76 -6.86 -27.58
CA GLY A 126 9.21 -6.85 -27.79
C GLY A 126 10.06 -6.35 -26.63
N LEU A 127 9.45 -5.95 -25.49
CA LEU A 127 10.18 -5.54 -24.29
C LEU A 127 11.19 -6.62 -23.85
N GLU A 128 12.43 -6.22 -23.57
CA GLU A 128 13.46 -7.09 -23.02
C GLU A 128 14.22 -6.35 -21.91
N GLU A 129 14.05 -6.78 -20.66
CA GLU A 129 14.62 -6.10 -19.49
C GLU A 129 14.97 -7.11 -18.38
N ASP A 130 15.67 -6.63 -17.34
CA ASP A 130 15.94 -7.40 -16.14
C ASP A 130 14.67 -7.67 -15.32
N ARG A 131 14.60 -8.85 -14.69
CA ARG A 131 13.48 -9.31 -13.86
C ARG A 131 13.17 -8.35 -12.72
N ASP A 132 14.17 -7.78 -12.07
CA ASP A 132 13.97 -6.86 -10.96
C ASP A 132 13.41 -5.54 -11.46
N ARG A 133 13.88 -5.05 -12.61
CA ARG A 133 13.37 -3.81 -13.21
C ARG A 133 11.90 -3.95 -13.59
N ILE A 134 11.53 -5.10 -14.16
CA ILE A 134 10.13 -5.42 -14.48
C ILE A 134 9.29 -5.47 -13.20
N ALA A 135 9.80 -6.08 -12.13
CA ALA A 135 9.11 -6.10 -10.85
C ALA A 135 8.87 -4.69 -10.29
N VAL A 136 9.90 -3.83 -10.30
CA VAL A 136 9.78 -2.43 -9.85
C VAL A 136 8.72 -1.67 -10.65
N LEU A 137 8.70 -1.79 -11.98
CA LEU A 137 7.70 -1.13 -12.83
C LEU A 137 6.27 -1.60 -12.54
N ASN A 138 6.09 -2.90 -12.31
CA ASN A 138 4.77 -3.46 -11.99
C ASN A 138 4.32 -3.05 -10.58
N ILE A 139 5.23 -3.01 -9.59
CA ILE A 139 4.94 -2.54 -8.23
C ILE A 139 4.54 -1.06 -8.26
N GLU A 140 5.31 -0.23 -8.97
CA GLU A 140 5.02 1.20 -9.15
C GLU A 140 3.63 1.40 -9.77
N LYS A 141 3.33 0.69 -10.88
CA LYS A 141 2.04 0.77 -11.54
C LYS A 141 0.87 0.43 -10.59
N ARG A 142 0.98 -0.67 -9.85
CA ARG A 142 -0.06 -1.08 -8.88
C ARG A 142 -0.22 -0.08 -7.74
N ALA A 143 0.89 0.49 -7.26
CA ALA A 143 0.85 1.49 -6.21
C ALA A 143 0.18 2.79 -6.68
N LEU A 144 0.43 3.21 -7.92
CA LEU A 144 -0.25 4.36 -8.53
C LEU A 144 -1.75 4.09 -8.69
N GLU A 145 -2.14 2.90 -9.19
CA GLU A 145 -3.55 2.50 -9.29
C GLU A 145 -4.26 2.54 -7.92
N GLN A 146 -3.60 2.09 -6.86
CA GLN A 146 -4.13 2.19 -5.48
C GLN A 146 -4.23 3.64 -4.99
N LEU A 147 -3.25 4.50 -5.30
CA LEU A 147 -3.30 5.92 -4.95
C LEU A 147 -4.42 6.66 -5.67
N GLU A 148 -4.65 6.38 -6.95
CA GLU A 148 -5.76 6.95 -7.72
C GLU A 148 -7.12 6.60 -7.12
N LEU A 149 -7.28 5.35 -6.66
CA LEU A 149 -8.51 4.92 -5.97
C LEU A 149 -8.72 5.66 -4.64
N ILE A 150 -7.65 5.90 -3.87
CA ILE A 150 -7.71 6.58 -2.56
C ILE A 150 -7.93 8.09 -2.74
N SER A 151 -7.37 8.69 -3.80
CA SER A 151 -7.47 10.13 -4.08
C SER A 151 -8.73 10.52 -4.87
N GLY A 152 -9.58 9.56 -5.24
CA GLY A 152 -10.89 9.83 -5.87
C GLY A 152 -10.86 9.90 -7.41
N GLY A 153 -9.83 9.34 -8.05
CA GLY A 153 -9.66 9.36 -9.51
C GLY A 153 -9.49 10.79 -10.06
N PRO A 154 -9.36 10.96 -11.39
CA PRO A 154 -9.51 12.29 -11.98
C PRO A 154 -10.88 12.82 -11.57
N LEU A 155 -10.92 14.01 -10.96
CA LEU A 155 -12.12 14.70 -10.48
C LEU A 155 -13.28 14.54 -11.47
N THR A 156 -14.05 13.47 -11.31
CA THR A 156 -15.31 13.32 -12.03
C THR A 156 -16.20 14.36 -11.39
N ALA A 157 -16.62 15.34 -12.19
CA ALA A 157 -17.47 16.41 -11.72
C ALA A 157 -18.61 15.79 -10.91
N PRO A 158 -18.92 16.33 -9.71
CA PRO A 158 -19.94 15.75 -8.85
C PRO A 158 -21.20 15.55 -9.68
N THR A 159 -21.63 14.30 -9.82
CA THR A 159 -22.84 13.91 -10.58
C THR A 159 -24.10 14.37 -9.85
N ALA A 160 -23.95 14.97 -8.67
CA ALA A 160 -25.02 15.71 -8.04
C ALA A 160 -25.43 16.85 -8.98
N PRO A 161 -26.68 16.85 -9.49
CA PRO A 161 -27.18 18.01 -10.23
C PRO A 161 -27.01 19.23 -9.33
N GLN A 162 -26.31 20.25 -9.82
CA GLN A 162 -26.26 21.53 -9.13
C GLN A 162 -27.72 21.99 -8.99
N MET A 163 -28.18 22.11 -7.75
CA MET A 163 -29.54 22.53 -7.44
C MET A 163 -29.66 24.02 -7.79
N THR A 164 -30.02 24.32 -9.04
CA THR A 164 -30.09 25.71 -9.54
C THR A 164 -31.39 26.43 -9.18
N ASP A 165 -32.35 25.77 -8.52
CA ASP A 165 -33.62 26.37 -8.15
C ASP A 165 -33.82 26.35 -6.62
N VAL A 166 -33.08 27.21 -5.92
CA VAL A 166 -33.54 27.66 -4.59
C VAL A 166 -34.43 28.87 -4.84
N PHE A 167 -35.74 28.67 -4.83
CA PHE A 167 -36.67 29.80 -4.68
C PHE A 167 -36.32 30.48 -3.36
N PRO A 168 -35.93 31.78 -3.37
CA PRO A 168 -35.58 32.47 -2.14
C PRO A 168 -36.76 32.42 -1.20
N ASN A 169 -36.52 31.90 0.01
CA ASN A 169 -37.49 31.83 1.08
C ASN A 169 -38.13 33.21 1.23
N ARG A 170 -39.41 33.34 0.88
CA ARG A 170 -40.18 34.57 1.11
C ARG A 170 -40.53 34.63 2.60
N CYS A 171 -39.54 34.94 3.43
CA CYS A 171 -39.71 35.20 4.85
C CYS A 171 -40.28 36.61 5.01
N GLY A 172 -41.59 36.72 5.23
CA GLY A 172 -42.20 37.96 5.71
C GLY A 172 -43.42 38.41 4.93
N GLU A 173 -44.56 37.74 5.12
CA GLU A 173 -45.85 38.41 4.99
C GLU A 173 -46.61 38.24 6.32
N PRO A 174 -47.06 39.33 6.96
CA PRO A 174 -47.82 39.24 8.21
C PRO A 174 -49.22 38.68 7.94
N ASN A 175 -49.61 37.65 8.67
CA ASN A 175 -50.95 37.07 8.65
C ASN A 175 -52.02 38.15 8.86
N ARG A 176 -52.90 38.36 7.87
CA ARG A 176 -54.19 39.05 8.08
C ARG A 176 -55.22 38.05 8.63
N PRO A 177 -55.99 38.43 9.66
CA PRO A 177 -56.98 37.53 10.25
C PRO A 177 -58.18 37.31 9.31
N LEU A 178 -58.65 36.06 9.27
CA LEU A 178 -59.82 35.60 8.52
C LEU A 178 -61.10 36.31 9.01
N GLY A 179 -61.81 36.94 8.08
CA GLY A 179 -63.09 37.61 8.31
C GLY A 179 -64.22 36.63 8.60
N ARG A 180 -65.04 36.98 9.60
CA ARG A 180 -66.25 36.27 10.05
C ARG A 180 -67.33 36.27 8.96
N GLY A 181 -67.84 35.09 8.62
CA GLY A 181 -69.13 34.95 7.95
C GLY A 181 -70.26 35.00 8.99
N GLY A 182 -71.29 35.82 8.73
CA GLY A 182 -72.48 35.87 9.57
C GLY A 182 -73.58 36.76 9.01
N GLY A 183 -74.59 36.13 8.40
CA GLY A 183 -76.00 36.51 8.48
C GLY A 183 -76.50 37.69 7.64
N GLN A 184 -77.29 37.39 6.61
CA GLN A 184 -78.38 38.27 6.20
C GLN A 184 -79.71 37.49 6.24
N ILE A 185 -80.65 38.12 6.92
CA ILE A 185 -81.98 37.66 7.28
C ILE A 185 -82.94 38.33 6.29
N TYR A 186 -83.89 37.57 5.75
CA TYR A 186 -84.98 38.08 4.92
C TYR A 186 -85.88 39.06 5.70
N SER A 187 -86.44 40.08 5.02
CA SER A 187 -87.88 40.38 5.03
C SER A 187 -88.28 41.42 3.95
N PRO A 188 -89.59 41.49 3.59
CA PRO A 188 -90.08 41.89 2.27
C PRO A 188 -90.81 43.26 2.22
N GLY A 189 -91.13 43.70 0.99
CA GLY A 189 -92.27 44.55 0.67
C GLY A 189 -91.98 46.05 0.58
N PHE A 190 -92.03 46.63 -0.62
CA PHE A 190 -93.21 47.27 -1.24
C PHE A 190 -92.92 47.51 -2.73
#